data_AF-A0A6J4N042-F1
#
_entry.id   AF-A0A6J4N042-F1
#
_cell.length_a   1.000
_cell.length_b   1.000
_cell.length_c   1.000
_cell.angle_alpha   90.00
_cell.angle_beta   90.00
_cell.angle_gamma   90.00
#
_symmetry.space_group_name_H-M   'P 1'
#
loop_
_entity.id
_entity.type
_entity.pdbx_description
1 polymer ?
#
loop_
_entity_poly.entity_id
_entity_poly.type
_entity_poly.pdbx_seq_one_letter_code
_entity_poly.pdbx_strand_id
1 'polypeptide(L)'
;MATELLPESLWEEVQPLLPPRPPPSPKGGRPPVDDRAALQGILFVDRYGIPWQALPADLFGASGSSCWRKLRDWTAAGVWPGLHERLLDRLGKAGGVDLGRVVVDGQAVRAKKGARTPAPTPRTAGKTGANATC
;
A
#
# COMPACT_ATOMS: atom_id res chain seq x y z
N MET A 1 2.42 19.35 -22.92
CA MET A 1 3.34 18.20 -22.95
C MET A 1 2.78 17.17 -21.98
N ALA A 2 2.36 16.00 -22.46
CA ALA A 2 1.96 14.92 -21.56
C ALA A 2 3.21 14.52 -20.76
N THR A 3 3.18 14.68 -19.43
CA THR A 3 4.27 14.21 -18.58
C THR A 3 4.37 12.71 -18.72
N GLU A 4 5.52 12.21 -19.17
CA GLU A 4 5.83 10.78 -19.16
C GLU A 4 5.67 10.27 -17.71
N LEU A 5 4.84 9.25 -17.51
CA LEU A 5 4.51 8.76 -16.16
C LEU A 5 5.71 8.15 -15.45
N LEU A 6 6.57 7.49 -16.21
CA LEU A 6 7.78 6.86 -15.70
C LEU A 6 8.97 7.23 -16.59
N PRO A 7 9.56 8.42 -16.38
CA PRO A 7 10.80 8.79 -17.05
C PRO A 7 11.92 7.79 -16.73
N GLU A 8 12.86 7.59 -17.66
CA GLU A 8 13.99 6.66 -17.46
C GLU A 8 14.76 6.94 -16.17
N SER A 9 15.02 8.23 -15.88
CA SER A 9 15.74 8.64 -14.68
C SER A 9 15.03 8.31 -13.36
N LEU A 10 13.71 8.09 -13.39
CA LEU A 10 12.96 7.61 -12.23
C LEU A 10 13.03 6.07 -12.17
N TRP A 11 12.93 5.41 -13.32
CA TRP A 11 13.09 3.96 -13.40
C TRP A 11 14.44 3.49 -12.85
N GLU A 12 15.53 4.19 -13.18
CA GLU A 12 16.89 3.91 -12.69
C GLU A 12 17.00 3.97 -11.15
N GLU A 13 16.19 4.80 -10.48
CA GLU A 13 16.17 4.89 -9.01
C GLU A 13 15.36 3.75 -8.37
N VAL A 14 14.30 3.29 -9.06
CA VAL A 14 13.38 2.26 -8.55
C VAL A 14 13.92 0.85 -8.80
N GLN A 15 14.42 0.56 -9.99
CA GLN A 15 14.83 -0.78 -10.42
C GLN A 15 15.76 -1.49 -9.41
N PRO A 16 16.78 -0.83 -8.82
CA PRO A 16 17.70 -1.47 -7.86
C PRO A 16 17.05 -1.86 -6.53
N LEU A 17 15.89 -1.28 -6.19
CA LEU A 17 15.15 -1.57 -4.97
C LEU A 17 14.19 -2.74 -5.12
N LEU A 18 13.91 -3.16 -6.36
CA LEU A 18 12.92 -4.19 -6.62
C LEU A 18 13.42 -5.56 -6.16
N PRO A 19 12.55 -6.37 -5.52
CA PRO A 19 12.92 -7.72 -5.14
C PRO A 19 13.25 -8.55 -6.40
N PRO A 20 14.21 -9.49 -6.30
CA PRO A 20 14.59 -10.31 -7.44
C PRO A 20 13.39 -11.07 -7.98
N ARG A 21 13.32 -11.20 -9.31
CA ARG A 21 12.24 -11.93 -9.95
C ARG A 21 12.28 -13.39 -9.50
N PRO A 22 11.16 -13.96 -9.03
CA PRO A 22 11.13 -15.36 -8.65
C PRO A 22 11.47 -16.23 -9.86
N PRO A 23 12.17 -17.35 -9.65
CA PRO A 23 12.48 -18.27 -10.73
C PRO A 23 11.19 -18.83 -11.35
N PRO A 24 11.22 -19.25 -12.63
CA PRO A 24 10.09 -19.92 -13.26
C PRO A 24 9.61 -21.10 -12.41
N SER A 25 8.29 -21.22 -12.26
CA SER A 25 7.71 -22.38 -11.57
C SER A 25 8.02 -23.66 -12.35
N PRO A 26 8.52 -24.73 -11.70
CA PRO A 26 8.69 -26.04 -12.33
C PRO A 26 7.39 -26.62 -12.89
N LYS A 27 6.24 -26.18 -12.35
CA LYS A 27 4.89 -26.58 -12.79
C LYS A 27 4.41 -25.78 -14.01
N GLY A 28 5.22 -24.86 -14.53
CA GLY A 28 4.82 -23.90 -15.54
C GLY A 28 3.87 -22.84 -15.00
N GLY A 29 3.21 -22.14 -15.92
CA GLY A 29 2.26 -21.06 -15.64
C GLY A 29 2.63 -19.76 -16.33
N ARG A 30 1.73 -18.77 -16.22
CA ARG A 30 1.97 -17.44 -16.80
C ARG A 30 3.17 -16.79 -16.10
N PRO A 31 4.18 -16.30 -16.84
CA PRO A 31 5.30 -15.60 -16.23
C PRO A 31 4.82 -14.36 -15.47
N PRO A 32 5.55 -13.93 -14.42
CA PRO A 32 5.28 -12.66 -13.75
C PRO A 32 5.24 -11.51 -14.75
N VAL A 33 4.40 -10.51 -14.50
CA VAL A 33 4.40 -9.27 -15.29
C VAL A 33 5.77 -8.58 -15.20
N ASP A 34 6.15 -7.89 -16.27
CA ASP A 34 7.31 -7.01 -16.27
C ASP A 34 7.19 -5.92 -15.19
N ASP A 35 8.31 -5.62 -14.52
CA ASP A 35 8.31 -4.71 -13.39
C ASP A 35 8.10 -3.25 -13.80
N ARG A 36 8.65 -2.85 -14.94
CA ARG A 36 8.49 -1.49 -15.47
C ARG A 36 7.05 -1.26 -15.91
N ALA A 37 6.47 -2.23 -16.62
CA ALA A 37 5.05 -2.25 -16.96
C ALA A 37 4.14 -2.15 -15.72
N ALA A 38 4.45 -2.92 -14.68
CA ALA A 38 3.70 -2.87 -13.42
C ALA A 38 3.78 -1.50 -12.75
N LEU A 39 4.97 -0.90 -12.68
CA LEU A 39 5.17 0.42 -12.09
C LEU A 39 4.43 1.51 -12.87
N GLN A 40 4.49 1.50 -14.20
CA GLN A 40 3.72 2.44 -15.04
C GLN A 40 2.22 2.34 -14.74
N GLY A 41 1.67 1.13 -14.66
CA GLY A 41 0.27 0.90 -14.31
C GLY A 41 -0.10 1.37 -12.90
N ILE A 42 0.80 1.17 -11.91
CA ILE A 42 0.62 1.67 -10.54
C ILE A 42 0.57 3.20 -10.53
N LEU A 43 1.55 3.86 -11.18
CA LEU A 43 1.62 5.32 -11.26
C LEU A 43 0.42 5.92 -12.00
N PHE A 44 -0.09 5.23 -13.01
CA PHE A 44 -1.31 5.65 -13.69
C PHE A 44 -2.53 5.62 -12.75
N VAL A 45 -2.73 4.51 -12.03
CA VAL A 45 -3.83 4.38 -11.06
C VAL A 45 -3.72 5.43 -9.97
N ASP A 46 -2.52 5.65 -9.43
CA ASP A 46 -2.27 6.66 -8.41
C ASP A 46 -2.55 8.08 -8.90
N ARG A 47 -2.05 8.44 -10.10
CA ARG A 47 -2.23 9.78 -10.66
C ARG A 47 -3.68 10.12 -11.02
N TYR A 48 -4.43 9.15 -11.53
CA TYR A 48 -5.79 9.38 -12.05
C TYR A 48 -6.90 8.88 -11.12
N GLY A 49 -6.57 8.18 -10.03
CA GLY A 49 -7.54 7.72 -9.04
C GLY A 49 -8.57 6.73 -9.56
N ILE A 50 -8.22 5.96 -10.60
CA ILE A 50 -9.14 5.00 -11.22
C ILE A 50 -9.14 3.66 -10.48
N PRO A 51 -10.24 2.88 -10.51
CA PRO A 51 -10.23 1.53 -9.97
C PRO A 51 -9.25 0.65 -10.76
N TRP A 52 -8.59 -0.31 -10.09
CA TRP A 52 -7.62 -1.22 -10.72
C TRP A 52 -8.17 -1.92 -11.96
N GLN A 53 -9.45 -2.31 -11.95
CA GLN A 53 -10.11 -3.00 -13.06
C GLN A 53 -10.30 -2.10 -14.29
N ALA A 54 -10.24 -0.77 -14.14
CA ALA A 54 -10.33 0.19 -15.23
C ALA A 54 -8.96 0.55 -15.83
N LEU A 55 -7.85 -0.02 -15.32
CA LEU A 55 -6.53 0.19 -15.91
C LEU A 55 -6.51 -0.40 -17.33
N PRO A 56 -6.16 0.38 -18.38
CA PRO A 56 -6.09 -0.11 -19.75
C PRO A 56 -4.90 -1.06 -19.92
N ALA A 57 -5.14 -2.35 -19.73
CA ALA A 57 -4.09 -3.37 -19.67
C ALA A 57 -3.25 -3.47 -20.95
N ASP A 58 -3.86 -3.25 -22.11
CA ASP A 58 -3.18 -3.32 -23.41
C ASP A 58 -2.16 -2.19 -23.60
N LEU A 59 -2.37 -1.04 -22.96
CA LEU A 59 -1.44 0.09 -23.01
C LEU A 59 -0.16 -0.17 -22.21
N PHE A 60 -0.29 -0.88 -21.09
CA PHE A 60 0.82 -1.11 -20.15
C PHE A 60 1.41 -2.52 -20.23
N GLY A 61 0.75 -3.47 -20.89
CA GLY A 61 1.11 -4.89 -20.83
C GLY A 61 0.85 -5.53 -19.45
N ALA A 62 0.07 -4.86 -18.59
CA ALA A 62 -0.18 -5.25 -17.22
C ALA A 62 -1.65 -5.02 -16.84
N SER A 63 -2.34 -6.05 -16.35
CA SER A 63 -3.67 -5.87 -15.76
C SER A 63 -3.57 -5.16 -14.41
N GLY A 64 -4.60 -4.40 -14.01
CA GLY A 64 -4.60 -3.77 -12.69
C GLY A 64 -4.51 -4.76 -11.54
N SER A 65 -5.01 -5.99 -11.69
CA SER A 65 -4.83 -7.04 -10.69
C SER A 65 -3.35 -7.44 -10.51
N SER A 66 -2.56 -7.42 -11.58
CA SER A 66 -1.12 -7.67 -11.55
C SER A 66 -0.37 -6.50 -10.91
N CYS A 67 -0.72 -5.27 -11.29
CA CYS A 67 -0.18 -4.05 -10.69
C CYS A 67 -0.44 -4.01 -9.18
N TRP A 68 -1.66 -4.32 -8.74
CA TRP A 68 -1.99 -4.35 -7.31
C TRP A 68 -1.20 -5.41 -6.53
N ARG A 69 -1.02 -6.62 -7.10
CA ARG A 69 -0.17 -7.64 -6.47
C ARG A 69 1.28 -7.15 -6.32
N LYS A 70 1.84 -6.54 -7.37
CA LYS A 70 3.18 -5.95 -7.33
C LYS A 70 3.27 -4.84 -6.29
N LEU A 71 2.31 -3.91 -6.25
CA LEU A 71 2.23 -2.87 -5.23
C LEU A 71 2.27 -3.47 -3.83
N ARG A 72 1.41 -4.46 -3.55
CA ARG A 72 1.38 -5.15 -2.25
C ARG A 72 2.72 -5.81 -1.91
N ASP A 73 3.29 -6.55 -2.85
CA ASP A 73 4.52 -7.31 -2.62
C ASP A 73 5.72 -6.37 -2.45
N TRP A 74 5.79 -5.27 -3.20
CA TRP A 74 6.81 -4.22 -3.06
C TRP A 74 6.65 -3.41 -1.78
N THR A 75 5.42 -3.15 -1.34
CA THR A 75 5.16 -2.56 -0.02
C THR A 75 5.70 -3.47 1.08
N ALA A 76 5.41 -4.77 1.01
CA ALA A 76 5.91 -5.74 1.98
C ALA A 76 7.44 -5.87 1.96
N ALA A 77 8.07 -5.69 0.80
CA ALA A 77 9.52 -5.69 0.64
C ALA A 77 10.20 -4.36 1.03
N GLY A 78 9.45 -3.31 1.38
CA GLY A 78 10.03 -2.03 1.79
C GLY A 78 10.56 -1.17 0.63
N VAL A 79 10.08 -1.38 -0.60
CA VAL A 79 10.52 -0.62 -1.78
C VAL A 79 10.24 0.88 -1.63
N TRP A 80 9.07 1.26 -1.13
CA TRP A 80 8.64 2.66 -1.08
C TRP A 80 9.43 3.53 -0.09
N PRO A 81 9.66 3.08 1.16
CA PRO A 81 10.57 3.80 2.06
C PRO A 81 11.98 3.96 1.47
N GLY A 82 12.55 2.90 0.89
CA GLY A 82 13.87 2.97 0.27
C GLY A 82 13.93 3.93 -0.92
N LEU A 83 12.87 3.99 -1.73
CA LEU A 83 12.76 4.94 -2.84
C LEU A 83 12.66 6.37 -2.32
N HIS A 84 11.86 6.60 -1.27
CA HIS A 84 11.70 7.91 -0.66
C HIS A 84 13.03 8.45 -0.14
N GLU A 85 13.79 7.64 0.59
CA GLU A 85 15.12 8.00 1.08
C GLU A 85 16.09 8.34 -0.07
N ARG A 86 16.13 7.53 -1.14
CA ARG A 86 16.98 7.80 -2.31
C ARG A 86 16.64 9.13 -3.00
N LEU A 87 15.35 9.40 -3.18
CA LEU A 87 14.90 10.65 -3.81
C LEU A 87 15.19 11.86 -2.91
N LEU A 88 15.02 11.72 -1.60
CA LEU A 88 15.41 12.76 -0.63
C LEU A 88 16.91 13.03 -0.66
N ASP A 89 17.75 11.99 -0.67
CA ASP A 89 19.20 12.12 -0.77
C ASP A 89 19.62 12.85 -2.05
N ARG A 90 18.99 12.50 -3.17
CA ARG A 90 19.26 13.13 -4.47
C ARG A 90 18.85 14.61 -4.45
N LEU A 91 17.67 14.92 -3.92
CA LEU A 91 17.22 16.31 -3.77
C LEU A 91 18.11 17.09 -2.81
N GLY A 92 18.53 16.49 -1.70
CA GLY A 92 19.43 17.11 -0.71
C GLY A 92 20.77 17.47 -1.33
N LYS A 93 21.39 16.56 -2.09
CA LYS A 93 22.64 16.82 -2.84
C LYS A 93 22.48 17.92 -3.88
N ALA A 94 21.29 18.05 -4.48
CA ALA A 94 20.97 19.10 -5.43
C ALA A 94 20.57 20.44 -4.78
N GLY A 95 20.52 20.52 -3.44
CA GLY A 95 20.01 21.69 -2.73
C GLY A 95 18.50 21.93 -2.93
N GLY A 96 17.76 20.91 -3.38
CA GLY A 96 16.33 20.98 -3.68
C GLY A 96 15.41 20.71 -2.49
N VAL A 97 15.95 20.53 -1.29
CA VAL A 97 15.19 20.34 -0.05
C VAL A 97 15.29 21.61 0.81
N ASP A 98 14.16 22.27 1.02
CA ASP A 98 14.06 23.36 2.00
C ASP A 98 13.88 22.78 3.41
N LEU A 99 14.92 22.90 4.24
CA LEU A 99 14.92 22.45 5.63
C LEU A 99 14.43 23.52 6.62
N GLY A 100 14.18 24.75 6.15
CA GLY A 100 13.63 25.84 6.97
C GLY A 100 12.12 25.69 7.24
N ARG A 101 11.44 24.83 6.48
CA ARG A 101 10.01 24.54 6.62
C ARG A 101 9.74 23.05 6.48
N VAL A 102 9.13 22.45 7.51
CA VAL A 102 8.68 21.06 7.50
C VAL A 102 7.15 21.04 7.61
N VAL A 103 6.50 20.32 6.69
CA VAL A 103 5.05 20.08 6.72
C VAL A 103 4.83 18.60 7.04
N VAL A 104 4.06 18.33 8.09
CA VAL A 104 3.70 16.97 8.49
C VAL A 104 2.26 16.71 8.05
N ASP A 105 2.07 15.75 7.14
CA ASP A 105 0.74 15.23 6.82
C ASP A 105 0.44 13.98 7.65
N GLY A 106 -0.85 13.73 7.91
CA GLY A 106 -1.31 12.58 8.67
C GLY A 106 -2.69 12.13 8.22
N GLN A 107 -2.91 10.82 8.22
CA GLN A 107 -4.19 10.23 7.88
C GLN A 107 -4.79 9.58 9.13
N ALA A 108 -6.01 10.00 9.51
CA ALA A 108 -6.75 9.37 10.61
C ALA A 108 -7.77 8.37 10.03
N VAL A 109 -7.52 7.08 10.22
CA VAL A 109 -8.46 6.03 9.81
C VAL A 109 -9.28 5.54 11.00
N ARG A 110 -10.61 5.40 10.83
CA ARG A 110 -11.47 4.82 11.86
C ARG A 110 -11.05 3.36 12.11
N ALA A 111 -10.86 3.01 13.38
CA ALA A 111 -10.67 1.62 13.78
C ALA A 111 -11.88 0.77 13.32
N LYS A 112 -11.67 -0.18 12.41
CA LYS A 112 -12.75 -1.01 11.84
C LYS A 112 -13.28 -2.08 12.80
N LYS A 113 -12.53 -2.41 13.86
CA LYS A 113 -12.98 -3.31 14.93
C LYS A 113 -13.41 -2.47 16.13
N GLY A 114 -14.72 -2.34 16.33
CA GLY A 114 -15.25 -1.92 17.63
C GLY A 114 -14.79 -2.90 18.72
N ALA A 115 -14.61 -2.42 19.95
CA ALA A 115 -14.29 -3.27 21.08
C ALA A 115 -15.32 -4.43 21.18
N ARG A 116 -14.88 -5.61 21.65
CA ARG A 116 -15.82 -6.69 21.99
C ARG A 116 -16.85 -6.13 22.97
N THR A 117 -18.11 -6.08 22.58
CA THR A 117 -19.21 -5.79 23.52
C THR A 117 -19.13 -6.83 24.63
N PRO A 118 -18.92 -6.44 25.90
CA PRO A 118 -18.95 -7.40 27.00
C PRO A 118 -20.30 -8.13 26.97
N ALA A 119 -20.28 -9.44 27.24
CA ALA A 119 -21.53 -10.17 27.43
C ALA A 119 -22.34 -9.47 28.54
N PRO A 120 -23.67 -9.38 28.40
CA PRO A 120 -24.51 -8.79 29.44
C PRO A 120 -24.19 -9.44 30.79
N THR A 121 -23.93 -8.63 31.81
CA THR A 121 -23.75 -9.13 33.17
C THR A 121 -25.02 -9.89 33.56
N PRO A 122 -24.94 -11.18 33.93
CA PRO A 122 -26.10 -11.92 34.39
C PRO A 122 -26.73 -11.17 35.56
N ARG A 123 -28.04 -10.92 35.51
CA ARG A 123 -28.76 -10.38 36.66
C ARG A 123 -28.79 -11.47 37.72
N THR A 124 -27.98 -11.34 38.76
CA THR A 124 -28.17 -12.08 40.00
C THR A 124 -29.51 -11.65 40.58
N ALA A 125 -30.51 -12.54 40.52
CA ALA A 125 -31.78 -12.31 41.20
C ALA A 125 -31.49 -12.08 42.69
N GLY A 126 -32.01 -11.00 43.26
CA GLY A 126 -31.95 -10.76 44.70
C GLY A 126 -32.64 -11.91 45.41
N LYS A 127 -31.94 -12.59 46.32
CA LYS A 127 -32.59 -13.54 47.23
C LYS A 127 -33.54 -12.75 48.12
N THR A 128 -34.84 -12.99 48.01
CA THR A 128 -35.80 -12.57 49.03
C THR A 128 -35.48 -13.31 50.32
N GLY A 129 -35.09 -12.58 51.36
CA GLY A 129 -34.98 -13.14 52.70
C GLY A 129 -36.33 -13.71 53.13
N ALA A 130 -36.32 -14.84 53.85
CA ALA A 130 -37.54 -15.38 54.42
C ALA A 130 -38.03 -14.42 55.52
N ASN A 131 -39.25 -13.90 55.36
CA ASN A 131 -39.90 -13.08 56.37
C ASN A 131 -40.38 -14.02 57.48
N ALA A 132 -39.67 -14.07 58.61
CA ALA A 132 -40.19 -14.70 59.81
C ALA A 132 -41.08 -13.67 60.54
N THR A 133 -42.39 -13.82 60.42
CA THR A 133 -43.37 -13.16 61.29
C THR A 133 -44.26 -14.23 61.88
N CYS A 134 -44.05 -14.51 63.16
CA CYS A 134 -45.01 -14.89 64.21
C CYS A 134 -44.28 -14.68 65.55
#